data_AF-D8SK48-F1
#
_entry.id   AF-D8SK48-F1
#
_cell.length_a   1.000
_cell.length_b   1.000
_cell.length_c   1.000
_cell.angle_alpha   90.00
_cell.angle_beta   90.00
_cell.angle_gamma   90.00
#
_symmetry.space_group_name_H-M   'P 1'
#
loop_
_entity.id
_entity.type
_entity.pdbx_description
1 polymer ?
#
loop_
_entity_poly.entity_id
_entity_poly.type
_entity_poly.pdbx_seq_one_letter_code
_entity_poly.pdbx_strand_id
1 'polypeptide(L)'
;ISNYDYLMYLNLFAGRTRCDLAQWPVMPWVLKDYESTTLNLKDPASFRDLSKPIGALNPSRLAIFHERFQQMPCKDGSHPPFLYGTHYSAPGYVLYWLVRVAPAHMLRLQNGRFDTPDRLFFSIAESWQSVLTNHADVKELIPEFYGLPSGFLVTRNDVNLGVRQNGVPVGDVTLPPWAKDPDDFLIKNRRALECKHVSMNIQEWIDLIFGYKQRGEAALAADNVFHYLTYEGAVDLDKIEDPFERMSFEAQINEFGQAPQQLFTGPHPSR
;
A
#
# COMPACT_ATOMS: atom_id res chain seq x y z
N ILE A 1 -13.18 17.92 -11.03
CA ILE A 1 -12.74 16.52 -10.90
C ILE A 1 -12.63 16.22 -9.40
N SER A 2 -13.08 15.04 -8.94
CA SER A 2 -12.95 14.64 -7.53
C SER A 2 -11.51 14.19 -7.22
N ASN A 3 -11.11 14.12 -5.94
CA ASN A 3 -9.78 13.62 -5.58
C ASN A 3 -9.61 12.17 -6.06
N TYR A 4 -10.61 11.32 -5.85
CA TYR A 4 -10.57 9.94 -6.32
C TYR A 4 -10.40 9.83 -7.83
N ASP A 5 -11.19 10.57 -8.63
CA ASP A 5 -11.10 10.47 -10.09
C ASP A 5 -9.73 10.94 -10.58
N TYR A 6 -9.17 11.97 -9.93
CA TYR A 6 -7.83 12.45 -10.24
C TYR A 6 -6.76 11.41 -9.88
N LEU A 7 -6.85 10.77 -8.70
CA LEU A 7 -5.94 9.69 -8.33
C LEU A 7 -6.05 8.47 -9.26
N MET A 8 -7.25 8.12 -9.71
CA MET A 8 -7.45 7.07 -10.70
C MET A 8 -6.84 7.43 -12.06
N TYR A 9 -6.94 8.70 -12.46
CA TYR A 9 -6.28 9.21 -13.67
C TYR A 9 -4.74 9.11 -13.54
N LEU A 10 -4.16 9.56 -12.43
CA LEU A 10 -2.72 9.44 -12.21
C LEU A 10 -2.25 7.97 -12.23
N ASN A 11 -2.99 7.08 -11.59
CA ASN A 11 -2.71 5.64 -11.64
C ASN A 11 -2.67 5.12 -13.08
N LEU A 12 -3.70 5.44 -13.88
CA LEU A 12 -3.79 5.02 -15.28
C LEU A 12 -2.57 5.53 -16.09
N PHE A 13 -2.23 6.81 -15.95
CA PHE A 13 -1.10 7.40 -16.67
C PHE A 13 0.25 6.88 -16.20
N ALA A 14 0.34 6.40 -14.96
CA ALA A 14 1.53 5.77 -14.41
C ALA A 14 1.61 4.25 -14.71
N GLY A 15 0.81 3.76 -15.66
CA GLY A 15 0.80 2.37 -16.12
C GLY A 15 -0.04 1.40 -15.28
N ARG A 16 -0.74 1.88 -14.24
CA ARG A 16 -1.49 1.00 -13.32
C ARG A 16 -2.81 0.54 -13.92
N THR A 17 -3.18 -0.71 -13.63
CA THR A 17 -4.40 -1.34 -14.15
C THR A 17 -4.96 -2.38 -13.18
N ARG A 18 -6.28 -2.61 -13.25
CA ARG A 18 -6.94 -3.71 -12.52
C ARG A 18 -6.82 -5.07 -13.23
N CYS A 19 -6.10 -5.13 -14.35
CA CYS A 19 -5.84 -6.37 -15.07
C CYS A 19 -4.57 -7.09 -14.61
N ASP A 20 -3.73 -6.41 -13.82
CA ASP A 20 -2.46 -6.93 -13.33
C ASP A 20 -2.33 -6.64 -11.83
N LEU A 21 -2.11 -7.68 -11.03
CA LEU A 21 -1.95 -7.58 -9.58
C LEU A 21 -0.62 -6.90 -9.18
N ALA A 22 0.42 -7.01 -10.01
CA ALA A 22 1.70 -6.34 -9.76
C ALA A 22 1.61 -4.83 -9.99
N GLN A 23 0.68 -4.42 -10.86
CA GLN A 23 0.45 -3.03 -11.24
C GLN A 23 -0.95 -2.52 -10.83
N TRP A 24 -1.51 -3.05 -9.74
CA TRP A 24 -2.81 -2.60 -9.24
C TRP A 24 -2.75 -1.10 -8.86
N PRO A 25 -3.83 -0.33 -9.10
CA PRO A 25 -3.86 1.07 -8.69
C PRO A 25 -3.67 1.25 -7.18
N VAL A 26 -2.95 2.29 -6.80
CA VAL A 26 -2.57 2.60 -5.41
C VAL A 26 -3.36 3.82 -4.94
N MET A 27 -3.85 3.76 -3.71
CA MET A 27 -4.56 4.85 -3.04
C MET A 27 -3.99 5.08 -1.64
N PRO A 28 -3.98 6.32 -1.13
CA PRO A 28 -3.43 6.60 0.20
C PRO A 28 -4.31 5.99 1.29
N TRP A 29 -3.73 5.60 2.42
CA TRP A 29 -4.45 5.70 3.69
C TRP A 29 -4.80 7.17 3.98
N VAL A 30 -6.06 7.48 4.23
CA VAL A 30 -6.51 8.87 4.52
C VAL A 30 -6.78 9.07 6.01
N LEU A 31 -7.51 8.13 6.62
CA LEU A 31 -7.86 8.18 8.03
C LEU A 31 -6.78 7.47 8.84
N LYS A 32 -6.65 7.85 10.12
CA LYS A 32 -5.82 7.13 11.10
C LYS A 32 -6.58 6.72 12.36
N ASP A 33 -7.83 7.17 12.50
CA ASP A 33 -8.69 6.82 13.63
C ASP A 33 -9.64 5.67 13.24
N TYR A 34 -9.35 4.50 13.79
CA TYR A 34 -10.12 3.28 13.60
C TYR A 34 -10.65 2.70 14.92
N GLU A 35 -10.54 3.44 16.01
CA GLU A 35 -10.91 3.00 17.38
C GLU A 35 -12.04 3.82 17.98
N SER A 36 -12.19 5.09 17.59
CA SER A 36 -13.27 5.95 18.11
C SER A 36 -14.66 5.47 17.70
N THR A 37 -15.64 5.75 18.56
CA THR A 37 -17.08 5.51 18.28
C THR A 37 -17.67 6.49 17.26
N THR A 38 -17.03 7.64 17.05
CA THR A 38 -17.48 8.65 16.10
C THR A 38 -16.31 9.14 15.27
N LEU A 39 -16.55 9.34 13.97
CA LEU A 39 -15.55 9.86 13.03
C LEU A 39 -15.74 11.36 12.84
N ASN A 40 -14.74 12.16 13.23
CA ASN A 40 -14.80 13.61 13.07
C ASN A 40 -13.94 14.11 11.90
N LEU A 41 -14.54 14.24 10.71
CA LEU A 41 -13.85 14.75 9.52
C LEU A 41 -13.44 16.24 9.58
N LYS A 42 -13.80 16.96 10.66
CA LYS A 42 -13.35 18.34 10.90
C LYS A 42 -12.09 18.39 11.75
N ASP A 43 -11.73 17.30 12.42
CA ASP A 43 -10.54 17.23 13.25
C ASP A 43 -9.34 16.75 12.41
N PRO A 44 -8.29 17.58 12.23
CA PRO A 44 -7.07 17.14 11.57
C PRO A 44 -6.44 15.91 12.21
N ALA A 45 -6.69 15.65 13.50
CA ALA A 45 -6.20 14.47 14.20
C ALA A 45 -6.82 13.15 13.71
N SER A 46 -7.93 13.18 12.96
CA SER A 46 -8.49 11.97 12.33
C SER A 46 -7.75 11.55 11.06
N PHE A 47 -6.89 12.41 10.50
CA PHE A 47 -6.22 12.20 9.23
C PHE A 47 -4.76 11.78 9.38
N ARG A 48 -4.31 10.94 8.45
CA ARG A 48 -2.90 10.66 8.24
C ARG A 48 -2.20 11.91 7.72
N ASP A 49 -0.93 12.07 8.09
CA ASP A 49 -0.02 12.99 7.41
C ASP A 49 0.32 12.46 6.00
N LEU A 50 -0.26 13.11 4.98
CA LEU A 50 -0.10 12.73 3.56
C LEU A 50 1.26 13.13 2.99
N SER A 51 2.05 13.95 3.71
CA SER A 51 3.39 14.35 3.28
C SER A 51 4.46 13.29 3.54
N LYS A 52 4.11 12.24 4.28
CA LYS A 52 5.02 11.17 4.70
C LYS A 52 4.57 9.83 4.13
N PRO A 53 5.50 8.96 3.69
CA PRO A 53 5.18 7.57 3.38
C PRO A 53 4.80 6.81 4.66
N ILE A 54 4.15 5.65 4.51
CA ILE A 54 3.74 4.79 5.63
C ILE A 54 4.88 4.54 6.62
N GLY A 55 6.07 4.20 6.08
CA GLY A 55 7.25 3.88 6.87
C GLY A 55 7.67 4.98 7.85
N ALA A 56 7.42 6.24 7.49
CA ALA A 56 7.81 7.43 8.23
C ALA A 56 6.75 7.96 9.22
N LEU A 57 5.57 7.34 9.28
CA LEU A 57 4.49 7.77 10.19
C LEU A 57 4.79 7.48 11.67
N ASN A 58 5.59 6.45 11.96
CA ASN A 58 6.01 6.08 13.31
C ASN A 58 7.50 6.42 13.50
N PRO A 59 7.85 7.45 14.28
CA PRO A 59 9.23 7.90 14.46
C PRO A 59 10.17 6.82 15.01
N SER A 60 9.71 6.01 15.96
CA SER A 60 10.52 4.94 16.56
C SER A 60 10.86 3.86 15.53
N ARG A 61 9.91 3.53 14.66
CA ARG A 61 10.13 2.57 13.56
C ARG A 61 11.02 3.17 12.47
N LEU A 62 10.83 4.45 12.16
CA LEU A 62 11.65 5.16 11.17
C LEU A 62 13.13 5.17 11.57
N ALA A 63 13.44 5.35 12.85
CA ALA A 63 14.82 5.27 13.35
C ALA A 63 15.49 3.93 13.03
N ILE A 64 14.73 2.82 13.12
CA ILE A 64 15.24 1.47 12.79
C ILE A 64 15.49 1.34 11.28
N PHE A 65 14.64 1.93 10.44
CA PHE A 65 14.88 1.96 8.98
C PHE A 65 16.15 2.75 8.64
N HIS A 66 16.40 3.89 9.29
CA HIS A 66 17.63 4.64 9.11
C HIS A 66 18.87 3.90 9.59
N GLU A 67 18.82 3.23 10.75
CA GLU A 67 19.94 2.44 11.26
C GLU A 67 20.31 1.34 10.25
N ARG A 68 19.32 0.61 9.75
CA ARG A 68 19.52 -0.41 8.70
C ARG A 68 20.09 0.20 7.42
N PHE A 69 19.55 1.33 6.97
CA PHE A 69 20.02 2.04 5.78
C PHE A 69 21.51 2.40 5.89
N GLN A 70 21.95 2.89 7.05
CA GLN A 70 23.35 3.26 7.30
C GLN A 70 24.28 2.04 7.39
N GLN A 71 23.77 0.89 7.82
CA GLN A 71 24.53 -0.35 7.92
C GLN A 71 24.66 -1.10 6.58
N MET A 72 23.87 -0.73 5.56
CA MET A 72 23.92 -1.39 4.26
C MET A 72 25.24 -1.09 3.52
N PRO A 73 25.95 -2.11 3.02
CA PRO A 73 27.23 -1.91 2.35
C PRO A 73 27.05 -1.29 0.95
N CYS A 74 27.54 -0.07 0.75
CA CYS A 74 27.66 0.56 -0.58
C CYS A 74 28.89 0.03 -1.36
N LYS A 75 29.06 -1.29 -1.48
CA LYS A 75 30.36 -1.85 -1.91
C LYS A 75 30.77 -1.54 -3.35
N ASP A 76 29.86 -1.12 -4.22
CA ASP A 76 30.16 -0.76 -5.62
C ASP A 76 29.04 0.02 -6.35
N GLY A 77 27.93 0.34 -5.67
CA GLY A 77 26.76 0.98 -6.29
C GLY A 77 25.82 0.02 -7.03
N SER A 78 26.15 -1.27 -7.14
CA SER A 78 25.27 -2.29 -7.76
C SER A 78 23.99 -2.53 -6.95
N HIS A 79 24.06 -2.32 -5.64
CA HIS A 79 22.96 -2.48 -4.70
C HIS A 79 22.87 -1.23 -3.80
N PRO A 80 22.15 -0.18 -4.22
CA PRO A 80 22.04 1.02 -3.43
C PRO A 80 21.23 0.75 -2.14
N PRO A 81 21.54 1.44 -1.04
CA PRO A 81 20.83 1.30 0.22
C PRO A 81 19.37 1.76 0.08
N PHE A 82 18.49 1.15 0.86
CA PHE A 82 17.05 1.41 0.83
C PHE A 82 16.47 1.40 2.25
N LEU A 83 15.37 2.14 2.45
CA LEU A 83 14.65 2.13 3.73
C LEU A 83 13.69 0.94 3.78
N TYR A 84 13.01 0.66 2.66
CA TYR A 84 11.95 -0.34 2.60
C TYR A 84 12.30 -1.48 1.65
N GLY A 85 12.43 -2.69 2.21
CA GLY A 85 12.63 -3.92 1.43
C GLY A 85 11.34 -4.51 0.85
N THR A 86 10.19 -4.05 1.36
CA THR A 86 8.87 -4.34 0.81
C THR A 86 8.28 -3.07 0.21
N HIS A 87 7.48 -3.21 -0.84
CA HIS A 87 6.86 -2.10 -1.54
C HIS A 87 5.45 -1.80 -1.00
N TYR A 88 4.93 -0.57 -1.15
CA TYR A 88 3.57 -0.26 -0.68
C TYR A 88 2.45 -0.90 -1.52
N SER A 89 2.79 -1.46 -2.68
CA SER A 89 1.88 -2.16 -3.59
C SER A 89 2.58 -3.36 -4.21
N ALA A 90 2.04 -4.55 -3.95
CA ALA A 90 2.54 -5.82 -4.46
C ALA A 90 1.35 -6.79 -4.61
N PRO A 91 1.44 -7.82 -5.47
CA PRO A 91 0.35 -8.78 -5.68
C PRO A 91 -0.15 -9.38 -4.37
N GLY A 92 0.77 -9.71 -3.45
CA GLY A 92 0.44 -10.24 -2.13
C GLY A 92 -0.42 -9.29 -1.30
N TYR A 93 -0.17 -7.97 -1.36
CA TYR A 93 -0.98 -6.97 -0.63
C TYR A 93 -2.33 -6.72 -1.29
N VAL A 94 -2.39 -6.71 -2.63
CA VAL A 94 -3.66 -6.59 -3.35
C VAL A 94 -4.55 -7.78 -3.02
N LEU A 95 -4.01 -8.99 -3.05
CA LEU A 95 -4.76 -10.19 -2.67
C LEU A 95 -5.03 -10.28 -1.18
N TYR A 96 -4.18 -9.72 -0.31
CA TYR A 96 -4.49 -9.59 1.11
C TYR A 96 -5.79 -8.82 1.30
N TRP A 97 -5.97 -7.68 0.62
CA TRP A 97 -7.22 -6.92 0.66
C TRP A 97 -8.39 -7.68 0.02
N LEU A 98 -8.15 -8.36 -1.11
CA LEU A 98 -9.18 -8.97 -1.94
C LEU A 98 -9.46 -10.45 -1.63
N VAL A 99 -8.90 -11.01 -0.55
CA VAL A 99 -8.95 -12.46 -0.27
C VAL A 99 -10.36 -13.05 -0.26
N ARG A 100 -11.37 -12.26 0.10
CA ARG A 100 -12.80 -12.66 0.15
C ARG A 100 -13.50 -12.67 -1.22
N VAL A 101 -13.03 -11.87 -2.17
CA VAL A 101 -13.63 -11.75 -3.52
C VAL A 101 -12.80 -12.44 -4.59
N ALA A 102 -11.51 -12.66 -4.34
CA ALA A 102 -10.57 -13.33 -5.23
C ALA A 102 -9.81 -14.49 -4.54
N PRO A 103 -10.48 -15.39 -3.80
CA PRO A 103 -9.81 -16.44 -3.02
C PRO A 103 -8.97 -17.39 -3.89
N ALA A 104 -9.44 -17.69 -5.12
CA ALA A 104 -8.71 -18.53 -6.06
C ALA A 104 -7.37 -17.93 -6.50
N HIS A 105 -7.26 -16.60 -6.60
CA HIS A 105 -6.00 -15.93 -6.91
C HIS A 105 -5.02 -16.03 -5.75
N MET A 106 -5.50 -15.86 -4.50
CA MET A 106 -4.67 -16.05 -3.31
C MET A 106 -4.14 -17.48 -3.21
N LEU A 107 -4.99 -18.48 -3.45
CA LEU A 107 -4.57 -19.89 -3.43
C LEU A 107 -3.50 -20.18 -4.49
N ARG A 108 -3.58 -19.59 -5.68
CA ARG A 108 -2.54 -19.75 -6.70
C ARG A 108 -1.22 -19.14 -6.26
N LEU A 109 -1.25 -17.94 -5.65
CA LEU A 109 -0.04 -17.27 -5.15
C LEU A 109 0.62 -18.06 -4.00
N GLN A 110 -0.17 -18.71 -3.15
CA GLN A 110 0.29 -19.38 -1.93
C GLN A 110 0.33 -20.92 -2.06
N ASN A 111 0.63 -21.43 -3.27
CA ASN A 111 0.82 -22.87 -3.53
C ASN A 111 -0.34 -23.77 -3.05
N GLY A 112 -1.57 -23.31 -3.24
CA GLY A 112 -2.81 -24.05 -2.97
C GLY A 112 -3.29 -23.99 -1.52
N ARG A 113 -2.68 -23.17 -0.66
CA ARG A 113 -3.12 -22.98 0.73
C ARG A 113 -3.25 -21.50 1.05
N PHE A 114 -4.19 -21.12 1.91
CA PHE A 114 -4.19 -19.76 2.43
C PHE A 114 -3.01 -19.55 3.38
N ASP A 115 -2.65 -18.28 3.57
CA ASP A 115 -1.70 -17.90 4.60
C ASP A 115 -2.24 -18.24 6.01
N THR A 116 -1.40 -18.15 7.03
CA THR A 116 -1.86 -18.35 8.41
C THR A 116 -2.98 -17.36 8.73
N PRO A 117 -4.08 -17.78 9.38
CA PRO A 117 -5.25 -16.93 9.61
C PRO A 117 -4.94 -15.60 10.30
N ASP A 118 -3.95 -15.57 11.20
CA ASP A 118 -3.48 -14.36 11.90
C ASP A 118 -2.75 -13.34 10.99
N ARG A 119 -2.34 -13.75 9.79
CA ARG A 119 -1.75 -12.88 8.76
C ARG A 119 -2.75 -12.47 7.67
N LEU A 120 -3.97 -12.99 7.70
CA LEU A 120 -5.01 -12.62 6.73
C LEU A 120 -5.61 -11.25 7.08
N PHE A 121 -6.29 -10.66 6.11
CA PHE A 121 -7.02 -9.43 6.33
C PHE A 121 -8.30 -9.72 7.11
N PHE A 122 -8.39 -9.29 8.37
CA PHE A 122 -9.58 -9.53 9.20
C PHE A 122 -10.02 -8.31 10.03
N SER A 123 -9.24 -7.22 10.09
CA SER A 123 -9.60 -6.02 10.86
C SER A 123 -8.94 -4.78 10.28
N ILE A 124 -9.72 -3.71 10.07
CA ILE A 124 -9.19 -2.43 9.57
C ILE A 124 -8.20 -1.83 10.57
N ALA A 125 -8.55 -1.83 11.86
CA ALA A 125 -7.73 -1.25 12.92
C ALA A 125 -6.41 -2.01 13.09
N GLU A 126 -6.44 -3.35 13.02
CA GLU A 126 -5.21 -4.14 13.11
C GLU A 126 -4.35 -4.01 11.85
N SER A 127 -4.95 -3.91 10.66
CA SER A 127 -4.19 -3.60 9.44
C SER A 127 -3.52 -2.23 9.52
N TRP A 128 -4.19 -1.22 10.08
CA TRP A 128 -3.61 0.11 10.33
C TRP A 128 -2.46 0.05 11.35
N GLN A 129 -2.63 -0.68 12.46
CA GLN A 129 -1.54 -0.87 13.43
C GLN A 129 -0.35 -1.62 12.84
N SER A 130 -0.60 -2.65 12.02
CA SER A 130 0.46 -3.40 11.35
C SER A 130 1.30 -2.50 10.45
N VAL A 131 0.66 -1.62 9.63
CA VAL A 131 1.41 -0.67 8.79
C VAL A 131 2.17 0.39 9.58
N LEU A 132 1.94 0.55 10.89
CA LEU A 132 2.69 1.48 11.75
C LEU A 132 3.81 0.82 12.54
N THR A 133 3.76 -0.49 12.75
CA THR A 133 4.62 -1.20 13.72
C THR A 133 5.44 -2.32 13.09
N ASN A 134 4.93 -3.02 12.08
CA ASN A 134 5.63 -4.10 11.41
C ASN A 134 6.64 -3.52 10.40
N HIS A 135 7.91 -3.95 10.49
CA HIS A 135 9.00 -3.49 9.62
C HIS A 135 8.90 -3.98 8.18
N ALA A 136 8.15 -5.07 7.94
CA ALA A 136 7.91 -5.62 6.62
C ALA A 136 6.58 -5.13 6.02
N ASP A 137 5.86 -4.24 6.68
CA ASP A 137 4.53 -3.81 6.27
C ASP A 137 4.46 -2.30 6.07
N VAL A 138 4.56 -1.89 4.81
CA VAL A 138 4.44 -0.49 4.38
C VAL A 138 3.32 -0.29 3.36
N LYS A 139 2.34 -1.21 3.33
CA LYS A 139 1.30 -1.25 2.28
C LYS A 139 0.36 -0.03 2.34
N GLU A 140 0.09 0.54 1.16
CA GLU A 140 -0.96 1.54 0.96
C GLU A 140 -2.29 0.84 0.62
N LEU A 141 -3.35 1.63 0.42
CA LEU A 141 -4.68 1.14 0.09
C LEU A 141 -4.86 0.94 -1.43
N ILE A 142 -6.01 0.37 -1.78
CA ILE A 142 -6.48 0.16 -3.16
C ILE A 142 -7.79 0.94 -3.39
N PRO A 143 -8.20 1.19 -4.66
CA PRO A 143 -9.42 1.94 -4.98
C PRO A 143 -10.71 1.43 -4.34
N GLU A 144 -10.77 0.13 -4.04
CA GLU A 144 -11.91 -0.55 -3.43
C GLU A 144 -12.26 0.06 -2.05
N PHE A 145 -11.31 0.66 -1.34
CA PHE A 145 -11.56 1.38 -0.08
C PHE A 145 -12.32 2.71 -0.25
N TYR A 146 -12.55 3.15 -1.48
CA TYR A 146 -13.13 4.47 -1.80
C TYR A 146 -14.31 4.40 -2.77
N GLY A 147 -14.85 3.20 -3.03
CA GLY A 147 -15.97 2.99 -3.93
C GLY A 147 -16.70 1.68 -3.67
N LEU A 148 -17.99 1.66 -3.99
CA LEU A 148 -18.82 0.46 -3.91
C LEU A 148 -18.52 -0.49 -5.10
N PRO A 149 -18.75 -1.81 -4.94
CA PRO A 149 -19.37 -2.50 -3.79
C PRO A 149 -18.39 -2.90 -2.67
N SER A 150 -18.89 -3.11 -1.45
CA SER A 150 -18.09 -3.49 -0.27
C SER A 150 -17.80 -4.98 -0.10
N GLY A 151 -18.03 -5.79 -1.15
CA GLY A 151 -17.95 -7.26 -1.07
C GLY A 151 -16.60 -7.83 -0.60
N PHE A 152 -15.49 -7.08 -0.75
CA PHE A 152 -14.18 -7.49 -0.25
C PHE A 152 -14.04 -7.47 1.28
N LEU A 153 -15.01 -6.86 1.99
CA LEU A 153 -15.08 -6.80 3.45
C LEU A 153 -15.99 -7.89 4.06
N VAL A 154 -16.77 -8.58 3.22
CA VAL A 154 -17.78 -9.56 3.65
C VAL A 154 -17.40 -10.94 3.16
N THR A 155 -17.36 -11.91 4.07
CA THR A 155 -17.03 -13.30 3.76
C THR A 155 -18.26 -14.02 3.23
N ARG A 156 -18.13 -14.62 2.05
CA ARG A 156 -19.16 -15.48 1.48
C ARG A 156 -19.08 -16.87 2.09
N ASN A 157 -20.22 -17.57 2.15
CA ASN A 157 -20.36 -18.88 2.81
C ASN A 157 -19.43 -19.98 2.25
N ASP A 158 -18.90 -19.80 1.05
CA ASP A 158 -18.01 -20.74 0.35
C ASP A 158 -16.51 -20.50 0.61
N VAL A 159 -16.13 -19.45 1.36
CA VAL A 159 -14.72 -19.12 1.62
C VAL A 159 -14.34 -19.45 3.07
N ASN A 160 -13.55 -20.52 3.26
CA ASN A 160 -12.98 -20.87 4.56
C ASN A 160 -11.56 -20.28 4.70
N LEU A 161 -11.43 -19.23 5.51
CA LEU A 161 -10.17 -18.53 5.79
C LEU A 161 -9.47 -19.04 7.07
N GLY A 162 -9.98 -20.11 7.68
CA GLY A 162 -9.41 -20.73 8.87
C GLY A 162 -9.70 -19.99 10.18
N VAL A 163 -8.98 -20.37 11.22
CA VAL A 163 -9.18 -19.91 12.60
C VAL A 163 -7.87 -19.36 13.15
N ARG A 164 -7.93 -18.14 13.71
CA ARG A 164 -6.77 -17.48 14.32
C ARG A 164 -6.33 -18.20 15.59
N GLN A 165 -5.11 -17.92 16.05
CA GLN A 165 -4.56 -18.53 17.27
C GLN A 165 -5.42 -18.31 18.52
N ASN A 166 -6.16 -17.20 18.56
CA ASN A 166 -7.11 -16.89 19.64
C ASN A 166 -8.44 -17.67 19.55
N GLY A 167 -8.58 -18.61 18.61
CA GLY A 167 -9.78 -19.42 18.40
C GLY A 167 -10.89 -18.72 17.62
N VAL A 168 -10.68 -17.48 17.15
CA VAL A 168 -11.68 -16.73 16.39
C VAL A 168 -11.54 -17.03 14.89
N PRO A 169 -12.60 -17.51 14.22
CA PRO A 169 -12.59 -17.71 12.77
C PRO A 169 -12.33 -16.40 12.02
N VAL A 170 -11.66 -16.49 10.88
CA VAL A 170 -11.53 -15.35 9.96
C VAL A 170 -12.82 -15.25 9.14
N GLY A 171 -13.74 -14.42 9.62
CA GLY A 171 -15.03 -14.12 8.99
C GLY A 171 -15.02 -12.77 8.28
N ASP A 172 -16.11 -12.01 8.38
CA ASP A 172 -16.20 -10.63 7.91
C ASP A 172 -15.08 -9.77 8.52
N VAL A 173 -14.68 -8.73 7.80
CA VAL A 173 -13.68 -7.78 8.29
C VAL A 173 -14.25 -6.97 9.43
N THR A 174 -13.56 -6.95 10.58
CA THR A 174 -13.88 -6.07 11.69
C THR A 174 -13.71 -4.61 11.28
N LEU A 175 -14.81 -3.87 11.30
CA LEU A 175 -14.89 -2.46 10.96
C LEU A 175 -14.64 -1.59 12.20
N PRO A 176 -14.18 -0.33 12.01
CA PRO A 176 -14.08 0.61 13.11
C PRO A 176 -15.47 0.92 13.72
N PRO A 177 -15.58 1.25 15.03
CA PRO A 177 -16.86 1.42 15.70
C PRO A 177 -17.75 2.53 15.12
N TRP A 178 -17.15 3.51 14.44
CA TRP A 178 -17.88 4.58 13.77
C TRP A 178 -18.55 4.14 12.46
N ALA A 179 -18.27 2.95 11.92
CA ALA A 179 -18.91 2.42 10.72
C ALA A 179 -20.05 1.47 11.10
N LYS A 180 -21.24 1.74 10.57
CA LYS A 180 -22.42 0.91 10.84
C LYS A 180 -22.34 -0.44 10.12
N ASP A 181 -21.87 -0.43 8.89
CA ASP A 181 -21.78 -1.57 7.99
C ASP A 181 -20.69 -1.31 6.92
N PRO A 182 -20.33 -2.33 6.11
CA PRO A 182 -19.27 -2.18 5.11
C PRO A 182 -19.51 -1.07 4.08
N ASP A 183 -20.75 -0.83 3.67
CA ASP A 183 -21.06 0.25 2.71
C ASP A 183 -20.89 1.63 3.35
N ASP A 184 -21.39 1.81 4.58
CA ASP A 184 -21.19 3.04 5.36
C ASP A 184 -19.70 3.32 5.62
N PHE A 185 -18.89 2.29 5.88
CA PHE A 185 -17.43 2.43 5.97
C PHE A 185 -16.83 3.01 4.68
N LEU A 186 -17.18 2.47 3.50
CA LEU A 186 -16.65 2.96 2.22
C LEU A 186 -17.16 4.37 1.87
N ILE A 187 -18.42 4.66 2.17
CA ILE A 187 -19.00 6.01 1.98
C ILE A 187 -18.25 7.03 2.85
N LYS A 188 -17.95 6.70 4.11
CA LYS A 188 -17.19 7.57 5.01
C LYS A 188 -15.74 7.74 4.56
N ASN A 189 -15.09 6.69 4.07
CA ASN A 189 -13.75 6.80 3.47
C ASN A 189 -13.75 7.70 2.24
N ARG A 190 -14.74 7.55 1.34
CA ARG A 190 -14.87 8.44 0.18
C ARG A 190 -15.11 9.89 0.61
N ARG A 191 -15.96 10.13 1.60
CA ARG A 191 -16.16 11.48 2.18
C ARG A 191 -14.88 12.05 2.79
N ALA A 192 -14.08 11.23 3.46
CA ALA A 192 -12.80 11.65 4.02
C ALA A 192 -11.82 12.04 2.91
N LEU A 193 -11.68 11.21 1.86
CA LEU A 193 -10.83 11.49 0.69
C LEU A 193 -11.23 12.79 -0.03
N GLU A 194 -12.53 13.09 -0.11
CA GLU A 194 -13.04 14.29 -0.79
C GLU A 194 -13.12 15.53 0.12
N CYS A 195 -12.71 15.44 1.39
CA CYS A 195 -12.84 16.55 2.31
C CYS A 195 -11.83 17.68 2.00
N LYS A 196 -12.07 18.87 2.57
CA LYS A 196 -11.19 20.03 2.39
C LYS A 196 -9.77 19.78 2.90
N HIS A 197 -9.63 19.09 4.05
CA HIS A 197 -8.33 18.78 4.64
C HIS A 197 -7.48 17.95 3.68
N VAL A 198 -8.02 16.87 3.11
CA VAL A 198 -7.29 16.05 2.13
C VAL A 198 -7.02 16.83 0.85
N SER A 199 -8.00 17.57 0.34
CA SER A 199 -7.83 18.35 -0.90
C SER A 199 -6.68 19.35 -0.83
N MET A 200 -6.40 19.94 0.33
CA MET A 200 -5.28 20.88 0.52
C MET A 200 -3.91 20.19 0.69
N ASN A 201 -3.86 18.88 0.89
CA ASN A 201 -2.63 18.14 1.24
C ASN A 201 -2.33 16.94 0.31
N ILE A 202 -3.27 16.52 -0.54
CA ILE A 202 -3.13 15.31 -1.37
C ILE A 202 -1.99 15.40 -2.39
N GLN A 203 -1.62 16.62 -2.81
CA GLN A 203 -0.48 16.84 -3.70
C GLN A 203 0.84 16.33 -3.10
N GLU A 204 1.00 16.38 -1.78
CA GLU A 204 2.21 15.89 -1.11
C GLU A 204 2.32 14.37 -1.19
N TRP A 205 1.20 13.65 -1.13
CA TRP A 205 1.18 12.20 -1.33
C TRP A 205 1.41 11.85 -2.80
N ILE A 206 0.85 12.63 -3.72
CA ILE A 206 1.11 12.48 -5.16
C ILE A 206 2.61 12.64 -5.44
N ASP A 207 3.29 13.59 -4.78
CA ASP A 207 4.72 13.78 -4.92
C ASP A 207 5.55 12.57 -4.48
N LEU A 208 5.10 11.84 -3.45
CA LEU A 208 5.75 10.60 -2.99
C LEU A 208 5.57 9.45 -3.99
N ILE A 209 4.37 9.29 -4.55
CA ILE A 209 4.01 8.09 -5.34
C ILE A 209 4.28 8.26 -6.83
N PHE A 210 3.96 9.43 -7.40
CA PHE A 210 4.02 9.71 -8.84
C PHE A 210 4.93 10.90 -9.18
N GLY A 211 5.31 11.73 -8.20
CA GLY A 211 6.03 12.97 -8.43
C GLY A 211 7.51 12.92 -8.06
N TYR A 212 8.05 14.10 -7.76
CA TYR A 212 9.49 14.29 -7.66
C TYR A 212 10.13 13.64 -6.42
N LYS A 213 9.34 13.32 -5.37
CA LYS A 213 9.82 12.62 -4.16
C LYS A 213 9.81 11.09 -4.32
N GLN A 214 9.54 10.56 -5.51
CA GLN A 214 9.61 9.11 -5.77
C GLN A 214 11.07 8.60 -5.82
N ARG A 215 12.00 9.42 -6.32
CA ARG A 215 13.40 9.01 -6.57
C ARG A 215 14.40 10.12 -6.19
N GLY A 216 15.68 9.75 -6.11
CA GLY A 216 16.79 10.67 -5.88
C GLY A 216 16.81 11.31 -4.48
N GLU A 217 17.52 12.44 -4.36
CA GLU A 217 17.69 13.15 -3.09
C GLU A 217 16.36 13.58 -2.44
N ALA A 218 15.35 13.91 -3.26
CA ALA A 218 14.03 14.26 -2.76
C ALA A 218 13.32 13.08 -2.09
N ALA A 219 13.50 11.86 -2.62
CA ALA A 219 12.99 10.64 -1.98
C ALA A 219 13.74 10.35 -0.68
N LEU A 220 15.07 10.54 -0.66
CA LEU A 220 15.87 10.33 0.54
C LEU A 220 15.47 11.30 1.66
N ALA A 221 15.28 12.58 1.33
CA ALA A 221 14.84 13.61 2.26
C ALA A 221 13.40 13.41 2.77
N ALA A 222 12.57 12.68 2.01
CA ALA A 222 11.18 12.37 2.37
C ALA A 222 11.00 10.96 2.95
N ASP A 223 12.09 10.26 3.26
CA ASP A 223 12.10 8.88 3.75
C ASP A 223 11.36 7.90 2.82
N ASN A 224 11.47 8.06 1.51
CA ASN A 224 10.65 7.38 0.50
C ASN A 224 11.46 6.47 -0.44
N VAL A 225 12.49 5.80 0.08
CA VAL A 225 13.42 4.97 -0.71
C VAL A 225 13.11 3.49 -0.55
N PHE A 226 12.69 2.85 -1.64
CA PHE A 226 12.39 1.42 -1.73
C PHE A 226 13.56 0.65 -2.33
N HIS A 227 13.49 -0.68 -2.26
CA HIS A 227 14.45 -1.56 -2.92
C HIS A 227 14.59 -1.21 -4.40
N TYR A 228 15.83 -1.17 -4.92
CA TYR A 228 16.13 -0.61 -6.24
C TYR A 228 15.38 -1.29 -7.39
N LEU A 229 15.16 -2.61 -7.31
CA LEU A 229 14.40 -3.38 -8.30
C LEU A 229 12.92 -2.99 -8.44
N THR A 230 12.37 -2.24 -7.48
CA THR A 230 11.00 -1.72 -7.60
C THR A 230 10.90 -0.63 -8.67
N TYR A 231 12.00 0.04 -9.00
CA TYR A 231 12.01 1.17 -9.91
C TYR A 231 12.21 0.73 -11.36
N GLU A 232 11.36 1.25 -12.25
CA GLU A 232 11.54 1.09 -13.69
C GLU A 232 12.95 1.51 -14.14
N GLY A 233 13.57 0.68 -14.99
CA GLY A 233 14.90 0.90 -15.56
C GLY A 233 16.06 0.56 -14.62
N ALA A 234 15.81 0.03 -13.41
CA ALA A 234 16.87 -0.34 -12.48
C ALA A 234 17.76 -1.49 -12.97
N VAL A 235 17.19 -2.41 -13.75
CA VAL A 235 17.90 -3.54 -14.37
C VAL A 235 17.40 -3.71 -15.80
N ASP A 236 18.34 -3.88 -16.74
CA ASP A 236 18.06 -4.19 -18.14
C ASP A 236 18.06 -5.71 -18.31
N LEU A 237 16.88 -6.33 -18.21
CA LEU A 237 16.71 -7.79 -18.24
C LEU A 237 17.18 -8.41 -19.56
N ASP A 238 17.21 -7.65 -20.66
CA ASP A 238 17.64 -8.14 -21.96
C ASP A 238 19.16 -8.22 -22.10
N LYS A 239 19.90 -7.54 -21.21
CA LYS A 239 21.36 -7.65 -21.11
C LYS A 239 21.84 -8.78 -20.19
N ILE A 240 20.92 -9.45 -19.48
CA ILE A 240 21.27 -10.57 -18.59
C ILE A 240 21.41 -11.84 -19.42
N GLU A 241 22.63 -12.34 -19.53
CA GLU A 241 22.94 -13.55 -20.31
C GLU A 241 22.54 -14.83 -19.58
N ASP A 242 22.62 -14.87 -18.24
CA ASP A 242 22.24 -16.05 -17.44
C ASP A 242 20.71 -16.15 -17.30
N PRO A 243 20.08 -17.21 -17.83
CA PRO A 243 18.64 -17.40 -17.71
C PRO A 243 18.14 -17.54 -16.26
N PHE A 244 18.97 -18.08 -15.35
CA PHE A 244 18.57 -18.24 -13.94
C PHE A 244 18.56 -16.90 -13.22
N GLU A 245 19.59 -16.09 -13.42
CA GLU A 245 19.66 -14.72 -12.91
C GLU A 245 18.50 -13.88 -13.45
N ARG A 246 18.22 -13.95 -14.77
CA ARG A 246 17.08 -13.25 -15.39
C ARG A 246 15.76 -13.65 -14.75
N MET A 247 15.51 -14.96 -14.62
CA MET A 247 14.29 -15.48 -14.00
C MET A 247 14.15 -15.04 -12.53
N SER A 248 15.27 -14.96 -11.79
CA SER A 248 15.29 -14.48 -10.41
C SER A 248 14.90 -13.00 -10.32
N PHE A 249 15.45 -12.15 -11.18
CA PHE A 249 15.08 -10.72 -11.23
C PHE A 249 13.62 -10.53 -11.65
N GLU A 250 13.15 -11.25 -12.67
CA GLU A 250 11.75 -11.20 -13.11
C GLU A 250 10.79 -11.60 -11.98
N ALA A 251 11.10 -12.68 -11.25
CA ALA A 251 10.30 -13.09 -10.10
C ALA A 251 10.30 -12.01 -9.00
N GLN A 252 11.47 -11.44 -8.68
CA GLN A 252 11.57 -10.41 -7.65
C GLN A 252 10.76 -9.15 -8.01
N ILE A 253 10.86 -8.69 -9.27
CA ILE A 253 10.13 -7.52 -9.78
C ILE A 253 8.62 -7.77 -9.79
N ASN A 254 8.19 -8.97 -10.18
CA ASN A 254 6.76 -9.28 -10.27
C ASN A 254 6.10 -9.53 -8.91
N GLU A 255 6.82 -10.10 -7.95
CA GLU A 255 6.23 -10.52 -6.67
C GLU A 255 6.39 -9.49 -5.54
N PHE A 256 7.48 -8.71 -5.53
CA PHE A 256 7.81 -7.82 -4.39
C PHE A 256 7.48 -6.35 -4.64
N GLY A 257 6.77 -6.08 -5.74
CA GLY A 257 6.16 -4.79 -6.04
C GLY A 257 6.97 -3.94 -7.01
N GLN A 258 6.23 -3.16 -7.81
CA GLN A 258 6.76 -2.25 -8.81
C GLN A 258 6.31 -0.84 -8.42
N ALA A 259 7.18 0.15 -8.46
CA ALA A 259 6.82 1.56 -8.30
C ALA A 259 6.10 2.04 -9.58
N PRO A 260 5.09 2.94 -9.49
CA PRO A 260 4.46 3.47 -10.68
C PRO A 260 5.47 4.28 -11.51
N GLN A 261 5.19 4.47 -12.79
CA GLN A 261 5.99 5.40 -13.59
C GLN A 261 5.92 6.81 -12.98
N GLN A 262 7.08 7.47 -12.89
CA GLN A 262 7.15 8.85 -12.41
C GLN A 262 6.52 9.79 -13.46
N LEU A 263 5.50 10.52 -13.06
CA LEU A 263 4.75 11.44 -13.92
C LEU A 263 5.28 12.87 -13.87
N PHE A 264 5.84 13.27 -12.73
CA PHE A 264 6.26 14.65 -12.49
C PHE A 264 7.67 14.71 -11.87
N THR A 265 8.45 15.70 -12.29
CA THR A 265 9.81 15.95 -11.79
C THR A 265 9.92 17.20 -10.91
N GLY A 266 8.83 17.95 -10.74
CA GLY A 266 8.72 19.06 -9.80
C GLY A 266 7.54 18.88 -8.83
N PRO A 267 7.39 19.78 -7.86
CA PRO A 267 6.29 19.72 -6.89
C PRO A 267 4.93 19.76 -7.57
N HIS A 268 4.04 18.85 -7.16
CA HIS A 268 2.68 18.82 -7.67
C HIS A 268 1.89 20.05 -7.20
N PRO A 269 1.15 20.74 -8.09
CA PRO A 269 0.32 21.88 -7.70
C PRO A 269 -0.70 21.51 -6.60
N SER A 270 -0.89 22.42 -5.64
CA SER A 270 -2.00 22.33 -4.68
C SER A 270 -3.33 22.63 -5.36
N ARG A 271 -4.42 22.10 -4.82
CA ARG A 271 -5.78 22.18 -5.37
C ARG A 271 -6.52 23.47 -5.00
#